data_AF-A0A218ZQ79-F1
#
_entry.id   AF-A0A218ZQ79-F1
#
_cell.length_a   1.000
_cell.length_b   1.000
_cell.length_c   1.000
_cell.angle_alpha   90.00
_cell.angle_beta   90.00
_cell.angle_gamma   90.00
#
_symmetry.space_group_name_H-M   'P 1'
#
loop_
_entity.id
_entity.type
_entity.pdbx_description
1 polymer ?
#
loop_
_entity_poly.entity_id
_entity_poly.type
_entity_poly.pdbx_seq_one_letter_code
_entity_poly.pdbx_strand_id
1 'polypeptide(L)'
;MGRFMLVYRGKYGPIECLDLYRDKDRVEKAFEILKSDLDIFPLRERKPSTIRGLVFILFLSLIVRLSMRRMLGESGLNRKYSMDRVFLELEKLQMMEIDGKMIERERTRKQGEILEALQSVTCT
;
A
#
# COMPACT_ATOMS: atom_id res chain seq x y z
N MET A 1 -11.04 -28.92 9.65
CA MET A 1 -10.76 -28.23 8.37
C MET A 1 -12.02 -27.49 7.92
N GLY A 2 -11.98 -26.16 7.87
CA GLY A 2 -13.12 -25.35 7.40
C GLY A 2 -13.14 -25.28 5.87
N ARG A 3 -14.33 -25.37 5.27
CA ARG A 3 -14.54 -25.07 3.85
C ARG A 3 -15.22 -23.69 3.76
N PHE A 4 -14.78 -22.87 2.82
CA PHE A 4 -15.38 -21.56 2.55
C PHE A 4 -16.03 -21.57 1.17
N MET A 5 -17.22 -20.96 1.06
CA MET A 5 -17.93 -20.78 -0.20
C MET A 5 -17.95 -19.30 -0.54
N LEU A 6 -17.46 -18.95 -1.73
CA LEU A 6 -17.48 -17.58 -2.25
C LEU A 6 -18.65 -17.42 -3.22
N VAL A 7 -19.61 -16.58 -2.85
CA VAL A 7 -20.73 -16.19 -3.70
C VAL A 7 -20.45 -14.79 -4.22
N TYR A 8 -20.48 -14.63 -5.54
CA TYR A 8 -20.21 -13.36 -6.21
C TYR A 8 -21.23 -13.12 -7.32
N ARG A 9 -21.37 -11.85 -7.72
CA ARG A 9 -22.22 -11.44 -8.83
C ARG A 9 -21.37 -10.73 -9.88
N GLY A 10 -21.33 -11.26 -11.10
CA GLY A 10 -20.56 -10.70 -12.21
C GLY A 10 -19.83 -11.77 -13.03
N LYS A 11 -19.03 -11.34 -14.01
CA LYS A 11 -18.16 -12.23 -14.80
C LYS A 11 -16.74 -12.10 -14.27
N TYR A 12 -16.35 -13.04 -13.42
CA TYR A 12 -15.01 -13.11 -12.83
C TYR A 12 -14.53 -14.55 -12.89
N GLY A 13 -13.22 -14.72 -13.13
CA GLY A 13 -12.60 -16.04 -13.04
C GLY A 13 -12.47 -16.52 -11.58
N PRO A 14 -12.33 -17.84 -11.32
CA PRO A 14 -12.20 -18.35 -9.95
C PRO A 14 -11.05 -17.73 -9.15
N ILE A 15 -9.91 -17.50 -9.81
CA ILE A 15 -8.71 -16.87 -9.20
C ILE A 15 -8.98 -15.40 -8.90
N GLU A 16 -9.58 -14.69 -9.85
CA GLU A 16 -9.93 -13.28 -9.71
C GLU A 16 -10.93 -13.04 -8.57
N CYS A 17 -11.95 -13.90 -8.44
CA CYS A 17 -12.87 -13.88 -7.30
C CYS A 17 -12.15 -14.06 -5.97
N LEU A 18 -11.21 -15.00 -5.91
CA LEU A 18 -10.46 -15.28 -4.70
C LEU A 18 -9.54 -14.09 -4.35
N ASP A 19 -8.93 -13.45 -5.34
CA ASP A 19 -8.07 -12.29 -5.13
C ASP A 19 -8.86 -11.07 -4.67
N LEU A 20 -10.03 -10.79 -5.28
CA LEU A 20 -10.96 -9.76 -4.82
C LEU A 20 -11.42 -9.99 -3.37
N TYR A 21 -11.74 -11.23 -3.02
CA TYR A 21 -12.10 -11.58 -1.65
C TYR A 21 -10.94 -11.37 -0.66
N ARG A 22 -9.73 -11.75 -1.05
CA ARG A 22 -8.53 -11.51 -0.23
C ARG A 22 -8.23 -10.02 -0.08
N ASP A 23 -8.51 -9.20 -1.09
CA ASP A 23 -8.37 -7.75 -0.99
C ASP A 23 -9.37 -7.16 -0.01
N LYS A 24 -10.61 -7.65 0.00
CA LYS A 24 -11.59 -7.30 1.04
C LYS A 24 -11.07 -7.65 2.45
N ASP A 25 -10.59 -8.88 2.67
CA ASP A 25 -10.04 -9.31 3.97
C ASP A 25 -8.85 -8.43 4.42
N ARG A 26 -8.00 -8.01 3.48
CA ARG A 26 -6.89 -7.08 3.78
C ARG A 26 -7.39 -5.70 4.23
N VAL A 27 -8.46 -5.20 3.62
CA VAL A 27 -9.10 -3.95 4.04
C VAL A 27 -9.68 -4.10 5.44
N GLU A 28 -10.40 -5.19 5.71
CA GLU A 28 -10.96 -5.47 7.04
C GLU A 28 -9.87 -5.54 8.12
N LYS A 29 -8.77 -6.26 7.86
CA LYS A 29 -7.61 -6.32 8.76
C LYS A 29 -6.94 -4.96 8.96
N ALA A 30 -6.86 -4.13 7.92
CA ALA A 30 -6.32 -2.78 8.06
C ALA A 30 -7.20 -1.91 8.97
N PHE A 31 -8.52 -2.02 8.85
CA PHE A 31 -9.46 -1.35 9.77
C PHE A 31 -9.43 -1.94 11.18
N GLU A 32 -9.18 -3.24 11.33
CA GLU A 32 -9.05 -3.90 12.63
C GLU A 32 -7.78 -3.44 13.38
N ILE A 33 -6.63 -3.47 12.72
CA ILE A 33 -5.37 -2.92 13.25
C ILE A 33 -5.57 -1.46 13.62
N LEU A 34 -6.24 -0.69 12.77
CA LEU A 34 -6.54 0.71 13.06
C LEU A 34 -7.40 0.87 14.33
N LYS A 35 -8.46 0.08 14.49
CA LYS A 35 -9.28 0.14 15.71
C LYS A 35 -8.46 -0.20 16.95
N SER A 36 -7.60 -1.22 16.85
CA SER A 36 -6.65 -1.57 17.90
C SER A 36 -5.68 -0.43 18.20
N ASP A 37 -5.10 0.22 17.19
CA ASP A 37 -4.17 1.34 17.34
C ASP A 37 -4.85 2.61 17.87
N LEU A 38 -6.13 2.81 17.53
CA LEU A 38 -6.97 3.84 18.11
C LEU A 38 -7.20 3.59 19.60
N ASP A 39 -7.37 2.33 20.00
CA ASP A 39 -7.49 1.88 21.38
C ASP A 39 -6.15 1.93 22.15
N ILE A 40 -4.99 2.00 21.48
CA ILE A 40 -3.68 2.22 22.13
C ILE A 40 -3.62 3.59 22.84
N PHE A 41 -4.43 4.56 22.43
CA PHE A 41 -4.54 5.84 23.15
C PHE A 41 -5.84 5.90 23.96
N PRO A 42 -5.80 6.28 25.26
CA PRO A 42 -7.00 6.35 26.08
C PRO A 42 -8.04 7.32 25.48
N LEU A 43 -9.26 6.79 25.24
CA LEU A 43 -10.39 7.50 24.64
C LEU A 43 -10.83 8.76 25.42
N ARG A 44 -10.47 8.85 26.71
CA ARG A 44 -10.92 9.89 27.64
C ARG A 44 -10.37 11.30 27.32
N GLU A 45 -9.33 11.41 26.49
CA GLU A 45 -8.68 12.68 26.17
C GLU A 45 -8.92 13.17 24.73
N ARG A 46 -9.66 12.43 23.91
CA ARG A 46 -9.79 12.77 22.49
C ARG A 46 -10.94 13.74 22.24
N LYS A 47 -10.63 14.92 21.67
CA LYS A 47 -11.62 15.76 21.01
C LYS A 47 -12.17 15.00 19.78
N PRO A 48 -13.48 15.02 19.51
CA PRO A 48 -14.06 14.40 18.31
C PRO A 48 -13.40 14.84 17.00
N SER A 49 -12.85 16.06 16.96
CA SER A 49 -12.06 16.57 15.84
C SER A 49 -10.78 15.77 15.58
N THR A 50 -10.05 15.35 16.63
CA THR A 50 -8.81 14.58 16.51
C THR A 50 -9.09 13.18 15.95
N ILE A 51 -10.18 12.55 16.40
CA ILE A 51 -10.59 11.22 15.88
C ILE A 51 -10.94 11.34 14.39
N ARG A 52 -11.74 12.35 14.02
CA ARG A 52 -12.08 12.58 12.61
C ARG A 52 -10.84 12.85 11.75
N GLY A 53 -9.90 13.66 12.23
CA GLY A 53 -8.65 13.94 11.53
C GLY A 53 -7.79 12.69 11.34
N LEU A 54 -7.68 11.87 12.37
CA LEU A 54 -6.96 10.60 12.29
C LEU A 54 -7.61 9.66 11.27
N VAL A 55 -8.91 9.40 11.39
CA VAL A 55 -9.68 8.57 10.43
C VAL A 55 -9.50 9.08 9.00
N PHE A 56 -9.49 10.40 8.80
CA PHE A 56 -9.25 11.00 7.49
C PHE A 56 -7.84 10.69 6.94
N ILE A 57 -6.79 10.88 7.73
CA ILE A 57 -5.41 10.57 7.31
C ILE A 57 -5.28 9.08 6.97
N LEU A 58 -5.87 8.22 7.78
CA LEU A 58 -5.82 6.77 7.57
C LEU A 58 -6.58 6.32 6.33
N PHE A 59 -7.70 6.98 6.03
CA PHE A 59 -8.41 6.77 4.78
C PHE A 59 -7.54 7.13 3.57
N LEU A 60 -6.82 8.26 3.63
CA LEU A 60 -5.86 8.63 2.58
C LEU A 60 -4.73 7.60 2.47
N SER A 61 -4.16 7.15 3.60
CA SER A 61 -3.12 6.12 3.61
C SER A 61 -3.61 4.82 2.97
N LEU A 62 -4.87 4.44 3.20
CA LEU A 62 -5.47 3.25 2.59
C LEU A 62 -5.60 3.37 1.07
N ILE A 63 -6.02 4.55 0.56
CA ILE A 63 -6.09 4.82 -0.89
C ILE A 63 -4.71 4.67 -1.52
N VAL A 64 -3.69 5.30 -0.94
CA VAL A 64 -2.30 5.20 -1.43
C VAL A 64 -1.83 3.75 -1.44
N ARG A 65 -2.12 3.00 -0.36
CA ARG A 65 -1.74 1.58 -0.26
C ARG A 65 -2.42 0.70 -1.30
N LEU A 66 -3.70 0.92 -1.57
CA LEU A 66 -4.45 0.21 -2.60
C LEU A 66 -3.92 0.52 -4.00
N SER A 67 -3.64 1.80 -4.29
CA SER A 67 -3.02 2.23 -5.54
C SER A 67 -1.65 1.57 -5.75
N MET A 68 -0.79 1.60 -4.73
CA MET A 68 0.52 0.92 -4.78
C MET A 68 0.38 -0.59 -5.01
N ARG A 69 -0.59 -1.26 -4.36
CA ARG A 69 -0.83 -2.70 -4.59
C ARG A 69 -1.19 -2.99 -6.03
N ARG A 70 -2.08 -2.17 -6.60
CA ARG A 70 -2.48 -2.28 -8.01
C ARG A 70 -1.28 -2.13 -8.93
N MET A 71 -0.46 -1.10 -8.74
CA MET A 71 0.76 -0.89 -9.54
C MET A 71 1.75 -2.06 -9.42
N LEU A 72 1.93 -2.63 -8.22
CA LEU A 72 2.79 -3.80 -8.02
C LEU A 72 2.25 -5.06 -8.71
N GLY A 73 0.92 -5.19 -8.82
CA GLY A 73 0.27 -6.27 -9.55
C GLY A 73 0.43 -6.12 -11.06
N GLU A 74 0.14 -4.93 -11.59
CA GLU A 74 0.19 -4.62 -13.02
C GLU A 74 1.63 -4.69 -13.57
N SER A 75 2.62 -4.22 -12.81
CA SER A 75 4.05 -4.32 -13.16
C SER A 75 4.65 -5.72 -12.98
N GLY A 76 3.92 -6.65 -12.36
CA GLY A 76 4.43 -7.99 -11.98
C GLY A 76 5.50 -7.97 -10.89
N LEU A 77 5.79 -6.80 -10.29
CA LEU A 77 6.81 -6.63 -9.26
C LEU A 77 6.48 -7.39 -7.97
N ASN A 78 5.17 -7.61 -7.72
CA ASN A 78 4.66 -8.43 -6.62
C ASN A 78 5.20 -9.87 -6.57
N ARG A 79 5.74 -10.39 -7.69
CA ARG A 79 6.37 -11.73 -7.75
C ARG A 79 7.77 -11.74 -7.14
N LYS A 80 8.46 -10.60 -7.14
CA LYS A 80 9.86 -10.46 -6.68
C LYS A 80 9.97 -9.71 -5.36
N TYR A 81 9.10 -8.74 -5.12
CA TYR A 81 9.15 -7.87 -3.95
C TYR A 81 7.79 -7.81 -3.25
N SER A 82 7.82 -7.87 -1.92
CA SER A 82 6.69 -7.41 -1.12
C SER A 82 6.63 -5.89 -1.15
N MET A 83 5.43 -5.33 -0.94
CA MET A 83 5.25 -3.88 -0.83
C MET A 83 6.17 -3.26 0.22
N ASP A 84 6.33 -3.90 1.38
CA ASP A 84 7.20 -3.39 2.45
C ASP A 84 8.68 -3.40 2.02
N ARG A 85 9.12 -4.41 1.25
CA ARG A 85 10.46 -4.41 0.66
C ARG A 85 10.65 -3.30 -0.36
N VAL A 86 9.63 -2.99 -1.15
CA VAL A 86 9.67 -1.87 -2.10
C VAL A 86 9.88 -0.56 -1.35
N PHE A 87 9.11 -0.32 -0.29
CA PHE A 87 9.31 0.88 0.55
C PHE A 87 10.71 0.92 1.16
N LEU A 88 11.21 -0.19 1.70
CA LEU A 88 12.54 -0.24 2.33
C LEU A 88 13.70 -0.03 1.35
N GLU A 89 13.56 -0.45 0.09
CA GLU A 89 14.58 -0.15 -0.93
C GLU A 89 14.49 1.31 -1.41
N LEU A 90 13.29 1.87 -1.52
CA LEU A 90 13.08 3.27 -1.93
C LEU A 90 13.40 4.28 -0.82
N GLU A 91 13.27 3.91 0.45
CA GLU A 91 13.64 4.73 1.61
C GLU A 91 15.13 5.12 1.59
N LYS A 92 15.97 4.29 0.96
CA LYS A 92 17.42 4.54 0.84
C LYS A 92 17.77 5.55 -0.25
N LEU A 93 16.81 6.02 -1.04
CA LEU A 93 17.06 7.05 -2.04
C LEU A 93 17.43 8.37 -1.36
N GLN A 94 18.54 8.97 -1.80
CA GLN A 94 19.06 10.20 -1.23
C GLN A 94 19.28 11.22 -2.34
N MET A 95 18.83 12.45 -2.09
CA MET A 95 19.13 13.62 -2.93
C MET A 95 20.20 14.45 -2.24
N MET A 96 21.14 14.98 -3.02
CA MET A 96 22.18 15.89 -2.57
C MET A 96 22.02 17.22 -3.28
N GLU A 97 22.21 18.31 -2.54
CA GLU A 97 22.28 19.64 -3.13
C GLU A 97 23.75 19.97 -3.42
N ILE A 98 24.06 20.22 -4.69
CA ILE A 98 25.38 20.69 -5.14
C ILE A 98 25.14 21.93 -5.99
N ASP A 99 25.73 23.06 -5.58
CA ASP A 99 25.64 24.35 -6.27
C ASP A 99 24.19 24.79 -6.59
N GLY A 100 23.27 24.59 -5.64
CA GLY A 100 21.84 24.94 -5.78
C GLY A 100 21.06 23.99 -6.69
N LYS A 101 21.65 22.88 -7.14
CA LYS A 101 20.98 21.84 -7.91
C LYS A 101 20.81 20.58 -7.08
N MET A 102 19.59 20.04 -7.07
CA MET A 102 19.27 18.76 -6.46
C MET A 102 19.69 17.63 -7.40
N ILE A 103 20.70 16.86 -7.00
CA ILE A 103 21.25 15.73 -7.74
C ILE A 103 20.95 14.45 -6.95
N GLU A 104 20.40 13.45 -7.63
CA GLU A 104 20.17 12.14 -7.02
C GLU A 104 21.50 11.38 -6.87
N ARG A 105 21.70 10.72 -5.72
CA ARG A 105 22.81 9.77 -5.56
C ARG A 105 22.67 8.57 -6.49
N GLU A 106 23.77 7.86 -6.70
CA GLU A 106 23.76 6.62 -7.47
C GLU A 106 22.70 5.64 -6.93
N ARG A 107 21.78 5.25 -7.82
CA ARG A 107 20.77 4.25 -7.54
C ARG A 107 21.41 2.86 -7.51
N THR A 108 20.98 2.04 -6.56
CA THR A 108 21.23 0.60 -6.63
C THR A 108 20.46 -0.02 -7.79
N ARG A 109 20.94 -1.14 -8.32
CA ARG A 109 20.26 -1.89 -9.38
C ARG A 109 18.81 -2.22 -9.04
N LYS A 110 18.53 -2.58 -7.78
CA LYS A 110 17.18 -2.88 -7.29
C LYS A 110 16.27 -1.66 -7.32
N GLN A 111 16.78 -0.48 -6.94
CA GLN A 111 16.00 0.76 -7.00
C GLN A 111 15.67 1.13 -8.45
N GLY A 112 16.62 0.95 -9.38
CA GLY A 112 16.37 1.10 -10.81
C GLY A 112 15.25 0.19 -11.31
N GLU A 113 15.37 -1.12 -11.04
CA GLU A 113 14.35 -2.12 -11.42
C GLU A 113 12.96 -1.79 -10.85
N ILE A 114 12.89 -1.36 -9.59
CA ILE A 114 11.63 -0.97 -8.94
C ILE A 114 11.03 0.27 -9.61
N LEU A 115 11.83 1.31 -9.84
CA LEU A 115 11.35 2.58 -10.41
C LEU A 115 10.92 2.43 -11.86
N GLU A 116 11.67 1.69 -12.68
CA GLU A 116 11.29 1.39 -14.07
C GLU A 116 9.98 0.60 -14.14
N ALA A 117 9.84 -0.42 -13.28
CA ALA A 117 8.62 -1.22 -13.20
C ALA A 117 7.41 -0.35 -12.80
N LEU A 118 7.57 0.59 -11.88
CA LEU A 118 6.50 1.50 -11.47
C LEU A 118 6.18 2.55 -12.55
N GLN A 119 7.17 3.10 -13.25
CA GLN A 119 6.95 4.05 -14.35
C GLN A 119 6.16 3.46 -15.52
N SER A 120 6.30 2.16 -15.78
CA SER A 120 5.56 1.49 -16.86
C SER A 120 4.04 1.49 -16.65
N VAL A 121 3.57 1.67 -15.41
CA VAL A 121 2.16 1.66 -15.03
C VAL A 121 1.56 3.08 -14.98
N THR A 122 2.35 4.09 -14.61
CA THR A 122 1.87 5.48 -14.41
C THR A 122 1.54 6.24 -15.71
N CYS A 123 1.89 5.70 -16.89
CA CYS A 123 1.63 6.31 -18.20
C CYS A 123 0.27 5.95 -18.83
N THR A 124 -0.71 5.49 -18.05
CA THR A 124 -2.09 5.23 -18.51
C THR A 124 -3.10 5.98 -17.65
#